data_AF-A0A3N5INV9-F1
#
_entry.id   AF-A0A3N5INV9-F1
#
_cell.length_a   1.000
_cell.length_b   1.000
_cell.length_c   1.000
_cell.angle_alpha   90.00
_cell.angle_beta   90.00
_cell.angle_gamma   90.00
#
_symmetry.space_group_name_H-M   'P 1'
#
loop_
_entity.id
_entity.type
_entity.pdbx_description
1 polymer ?
#
loop_
_entity_poly.entity_id
_entity_poly.type
_entity_poly.pdbx_seq_one_letter_code
_entity_poly.pdbx_strand_id
1 'polypeptide(L)'
;MSVRSIHLLCALSLVASTGCGRERPNIMHPGDLQSQRFNAIAHDPYTDQDAGPEVVGGRPREFQKPLAEPVRNRWLMDSFWSKR
;
A
#
# COMPACT_ATOMS: atom_id res chain seq x y z
N MET A 1 28.17 29.58 -12.31
CA MET A 1 27.15 28.62 -12.81
C MET A 1 26.58 29.15 -14.11
N SER A 2 26.45 28.30 -15.14
CA SER A 2 25.89 28.72 -16.44
C SER A 2 24.37 28.83 -16.35
N VAL A 3 23.76 29.76 -17.11
CA VAL A 3 22.30 29.97 -17.17
C VAL A 3 21.56 28.66 -17.54
N ARG A 4 22.18 27.84 -18.39
CA ARG A 4 21.70 26.49 -18.74
C ARG A 4 21.62 25.56 -17.53
N SER A 5 22.62 25.59 -16.66
CA SER A 5 22.65 24.80 -15.43
C SER A 5 21.55 25.23 -14.46
N ILE A 6 21.22 26.53 -14.41
CA ILE A 6 20.13 27.06 -13.57
C ILE A 6 18.77 26.57 -14.09
N HIS A 7 18.52 26.62 -15.39
CA HIS A 7 17.27 26.11 -15.98
C HIS A 7 17.08 24.61 -15.73
N LEU A 8 18.15 23.81 -15.87
CA LEU A 8 18.09 22.37 -15.61
C LEU A 8 17.78 22.07 -14.14
N LEU A 9 18.38 22.80 -13.21
CA LEU A 9 18.12 22.63 -11.78
C LEU A 9 16.68 23.04 -11.40
N CYS A 10 16.16 24.14 -11.95
CA CYS A 10 14.77 24.56 -11.74
C CYS A 10 13.76 23.57 -12.33
N ALA A 11 14.02 23.02 -13.52
CA ALA A 11 13.14 22.02 -14.12
C ALA A 11 13.10 20.73 -13.27
N LEU A 12 14.26 20.29 -12.76
CA LEU A 12 14.36 19.09 -11.93
C LEU A 12 13.64 19.24 -10.58
N SER A 13 13.73 20.42 -9.96
CA SER A 13 13.06 20.68 -8.68
C SER A 13 11.53 20.75 -8.81
N LEU A 14 11.01 21.26 -9.94
CA LEU A 14 9.57 21.26 -10.21
C LEU A 14 9.04 19.81 -10.34
N VAL A 15 9.72 18.95 -11.08
CA VAL A 15 9.30 17.54 -11.24
C VAL A 15 9.38 16.76 -9.93
N ALA A 16 10.39 17.04 -9.08
CA ALA A 16 10.55 16.38 -7.79
C ALA A 16 9.47 16.77 -6.75
N SER A 17 8.84 17.93 -6.90
CA SER A 17 7.81 18.42 -5.98
C SER A 17 6.38 18.05 -6.38
N THR A 18 6.17 17.61 -7.62
CA THR A 18 4.87 17.09 -8.10
C THR A 18 4.84 15.57 -7.98
N GLY A 19 4.62 15.05 -6.78
CA GLY A 19 4.44 13.61 -6.55
C GLY A 19 3.52 13.34 -5.36
N CYS A 20 2.28 12.94 -5.64
CA CYS A 20 1.32 12.52 -4.63
C CYS A 20 1.49 11.03 -4.32
N GLY A 21 1.87 10.72 -3.09
CA GLY A 21 1.99 9.35 -2.59
C GLY A 21 2.55 9.39 -1.18
N ARG A 22 1.68 9.63 -0.20
CA ARG A 22 2.05 9.82 1.21
C ARG A 22 2.52 8.53 1.89
N GLU A 23 2.28 7.39 1.25
CA GLU A 23 2.73 6.08 1.68
C GLU A 23 3.74 5.53 0.68
N ARG A 24 5.03 5.85 0.91
CA ARG A 24 6.11 5.18 0.21
C ARG A 24 6.45 3.91 0.99
N PRO A 25 6.48 2.72 0.36
CA PRO A 25 6.92 1.53 1.05
C PRO A 25 8.35 1.75 1.52
N ASN A 26 8.61 1.47 2.79
CA ASN A 26 9.95 1.56 3.34
C ASN A 26 10.76 0.36 2.85
N ILE A 27 11.51 0.56 1.77
CA ILE A 27 12.26 -0.50 1.08
C ILE A 27 13.37 -1.08 1.98
N MET A 28 13.93 -0.26 2.88
CA MET A 28 14.99 -0.69 3.79
C MET A 28 14.44 -1.35 5.06
N HIS A 29 13.25 -0.96 5.50
CA HIS A 29 12.61 -1.51 6.70
C HIS A 29 11.11 -1.71 6.44
N PRO A 30 10.72 -2.79 5.73
CA PRO A 30 9.33 -3.04 5.36
C PRO A 30 8.41 -3.41 6.54
N GLY A 31 8.92 -3.40 7.77
CA GLY A 31 8.21 -3.83 8.97
C GLY A 31 8.25 -5.34 9.17
N ASP A 32 7.67 -5.82 10.27
CA ASP A 32 7.54 -7.25 10.53
C ASP A 32 6.49 -7.90 9.60
N LEU A 33 6.51 -9.24 9.54
CA LEU A 33 5.61 -9.99 8.67
C LEU A 33 4.12 -9.71 8.98
N GLN A 34 3.79 -9.45 10.24
CA GLN A 34 2.42 -9.14 10.65
C GLN A 34 1.97 -7.77 10.14
N SER A 35 2.79 -6.74 10.26
CA SER A 35 2.49 -5.40 9.73
C SER A 35 2.37 -5.41 8.20
N GLN A 36 3.23 -6.17 7.51
CA GLN A 36 3.14 -6.31 6.06
C GLN A 36 1.85 -7.00 5.63
N ARG A 37 1.44 -8.07 6.32
CA ARG A 37 0.16 -8.74 6.07
C ARG A 37 -1.02 -7.80 6.32
N PHE A 38 -0.98 -7.06 7.43
CA PHE A 38 -2.02 -6.10 7.77
C PHE A 38 -2.18 -5.03 6.68
N ASN A 39 -1.08 -4.44 6.23
CA ASN A 39 -1.09 -3.46 5.14
C ASN A 39 -1.61 -4.07 3.84
N ALA A 40 -1.22 -5.30 3.51
CA ALA A 40 -1.72 -5.98 2.31
C ALA A 40 -3.25 -6.14 2.34
N ILE A 41 -3.84 -6.43 3.51
CA ILE A 41 -5.29 -6.54 3.68
C ILE A 41 -5.95 -5.16 3.61
N ALA A 42 -5.41 -4.16 4.31
CA ALA A 42 -6.01 -2.83 4.39
C ALA A 42 -6.03 -2.09 3.03
N HIS A 43 -5.05 -2.36 2.18
CA HIS A 43 -4.92 -1.75 0.86
C HIS A 43 -5.28 -2.71 -0.28
N ASP A 44 -5.95 -3.83 0.00
CA ASP A 44 -6.46 -4.74 -1.03
C ASP A 44 -7.54 -4.02 -1.86
N PRO A 45 -7.36 -3.82 -3.18
CA PRO A 45 -8.36 -3.16 -4.02
C PRO A 45 -9.55 -4.07 -4.34
N TYR A 46 -9.50 -5.37 -4.03
CA TYR A 46 -10.54 -6.33 -4.34
C TYR A 46 -11.54 -6.48 -3.18
N THR A 47 -12.83 -6.45 -3.51
CA THR A 47 -13.92 -6.57 -2.53
C THR A 47 -13.97 -7.95 -1.88
N ASP A 48 -14.48 -8.03 -0.65
CA ASP A 48 -14.74 -9.32 -0.01
C ASP A 48 -15.71 -10.20 -0.83
N GLN A 49 -15.61 -11.52 -0.69
CA GLN A 49 -16.48 -12.49 -1.38
C GLN A 49 -17.96 -12.32 -1.04
N ASP A 50 -18.29 -11.74 0.12
CA ASP A 50 -19.68 -11.47 0.53
C ASP A 50 -20.24 -10.15 -0.01
N ALA A 51 -19.37 -9.27 -0.51
CA ALA A 51 -19.77 -7.94 -0.99
C ALA A 51 -20.15 -7.94 -2.49
N GLY A 52 -19.87 -9.03 -3.22
CA GLY A 52 -20.15 -9.13 -4.64
C GLY A 52 -19.75 -10.47 -5.25
N PRO A 53 -19.92 -10.64 -6.57
CA PRO A 53 -19.50 -11.85 -7.26
C PRO A 53 -17.99 -12.09 -7.12
N GLU A 54 -17.60 -13.36 -7.04
CA GLU A 54 -16.20 -13.73 -6.90
C GLU A 54 -15.37 -13.25 -8.10
N VAL A 55 -14.23 -12.60 -7.82
CA VAL A 55 -13.27 -12.15 -8.84
C VAL A 55 -12.32 -13.32 -9.17
N VAL A 56 -12.73 -14.17 -10.10
CA VAL A 56 -11.94 -15.35 -10.53
C VAL A 56 -10.92 -14.93 -11.59
N GLY A 57 -9.64 -15.26 -11.36
CA GLY A 57 -8.55 -15.03 -12.33
C GLY A 57 -8.09 -13.57 -12.50
N GLY A 58 -8.83 -12.60 -11.96
CA GLY A 58 -8.45 -11.17 -12.00
C GLY A 58 -7.55 -10.72 -10.84
N ARG A 59 -7.41 -11.52 -9.78
CA ARG A 59 -6.58 -11.20 -8.61
C ARG A 59 -5.14 -11.68 -8.80
N PRO A 60 -4.12 -10.88 -8.44
CA PRO A 60 -2.74 -11.35 -8.35
C PRO A 60 -2.62 -12.48 -7.33
N ARG A 61 -1.57 -13.31 -7.46
CA ARG A 61 -1.35 -14.51 -6.63
C ARG A 61 -1.45 -14.25 -5.14
N GLU A 62 -0.93 -13.10 -4.70
CA GLU A 62 -0.85 -12.68 -3.31
C GLU A 62 -2.22 -12.29 -2.71
N PHE A 63 -3.21 -11.99 -3.56
CA PHE A 63 -4.57 -11.56 -3.18
C PHE A 63 -5.64 -12.59 -3.55
N GLN A 64 -5.24 -13.77 -4.04
CA GLN A 64 -6.17 -14.83 -4.45
C GLN A 64 -7.04 -15.35 -3.31
N LYS A 65 -6.54 -15.30 -2.07
CA LYS A 65 -7.27 -15.78 -0.89
C LYS A 65 -7.53 -14.62 0.06
N PRO A 66 -8.79 -14.22 0.26
CA PRO A 66 -9.12 -13.24 1.29
C PRO A 66 -8.84 -13.82 2.69
N LEU A 67 -8.93 -12.96 3.70
CA LEU A 67 -8.88 -13.38 5.09
C LEU A 67 -9.95 -14.44 5.39
N ALA A 68 -9.59 -15.43 6.23
CA ALA A 68 -10.56 -16.39 6.72
C ALA A 68 -11.67 -15.67 7.51
N GLU A 69 -12.93 -16.09 7.32
CA GLU A 69 -14.10 -15.48 7.95
C GLU A 69 -13.97 -15.23 9.46
N PRO A 70 -13.39 -16.15 10.28
CA PRO A 70 -13.31 -15.95 11.74
C PRO A 70 -12.45 -14.76 12.18
N VAL A 71 -11.47 -14.35 11.36
CA VAL A 71 -10.54 -13.26 11.67
C VAL A 71 -10.86 -11.96 10.92
N ARG A 72 -11.83 -12.00 10.00
CA ARG A 72 -12.17 -10.87 9.12
C ARG A 72 -12.68 -9.64 9.87
N ASN A 73 -13.45 -9.86 10.95
CA ASN A 73 -13.92 -8.81 11.86
C ASN A 73 -12.77 -8.17 12.67
N ARG A 74 -11.69 -8.91 12.94
CA ARG A 74 -10.61 -8.43 13.82
C ARG A 74 -9.54 -7.60 13.14
N TRP A 75 -9.72 -7.17 11.89
CA TRP A 75 -8.72 -6.37 11.18
C TRP A 75 -8.25 -5.17 12.02
N LEU A 76 -9.17 -4.40 12.62
CA LEU A 76 -8.81 -3.27 13.48
C LEU A 76 -8.07 -3.69 14.77
N MET A 77 -8.46 -4.84 15.36
CA MET A 77 -7.92 -5.37 16.63
C MET A 77 -6.55 -6.03 16.47
N ASP A 78 -6.24 -6.51 15.27
CA ASP A 78 -4.95 -7.12 14.96
C ASP A 78 -3.94 -6.09 14.41
N SER A 79 -4.37 -4.84 14.22
CA SER A 79 -3.49 -3.73 13.86
C SER A 79 -2.50 -3.38 14.98
N PHE A 80 -1.28 -2.99 14.61
CA PHE A 80 -0.26 -2.51 15.54
C PHE A 80 -0.76 -1.36 16.44
N TRP A 81 -1.73 -0.57 15.98
CA TRP A 81 -2.35 0.52 16.75
C TRP A 81 -3.24 0.04 17.90
N SER A 82 -3.85 -1.15 17.81
CA SER A 82 -4.68 -1.70 18.89
C SER A 82 -3.86 -2.25 20.07
N LYS A 83 -2.56 -2.50 19.88
CA LYS A 83 -1.66 -3.06 20.90
C LYS A 83 -0.81 -2.01 21.64
N ARG A 84 -1.08 -0.72 21.44
CA ARG A 84 -0.37 0.38 22.10
C ARG A 84 -1.12 0.90 23.31
#